data_AF-A0A7S3DUN4-F1
#
_entry.id   AF-A0A7S3DUN4-F1
#
_cell.length_a   1.000
_cell.length_b   1.000
_cell.length_c   1.000
_cell.angle_alpha   90.00
_cell.angle_beta   90.00
_cell.angle_gamma   90.00
#
_symmetry.space_group_name_H-M   'P 1'
#
loop_
_entity.id
_entity.type
_entity.pdbx_description
1 polymer ?
#
loop_
_entity_poly.entity_id
_entity_poly.type
_entity_poly.pdbx_seq_one_letter_code
_entity_poly.pdbx_strand_id
1 'polypeptide(L)'
;AAAPLHGAVLVISAADGPMPETREHILLARQMGIPSLVVYLNKVDLVDDGELLELVELEARELLSQYDYPGDDVPVVHGSALAAVTGDDPELGTDTIAELLAQMDAYIPSPMAENDNTFFLSIQNVVGPPRGGGG
;
A
#
# COMPACT_ATOMS: atom_id res chain seq x y z
N ALA A 1 7.75 0.16 19.04
CA ALA A 1 7.95 -0.80 17.94
C ALA A 1 7.16 -0.27 16.75
N ALA A 2 7.80 -0.10 15.59
CA ALA A 2 7.06 0.23 14.37
C ALA A 2 6.16 -0.96 14.04
N ALA A 3 4.88 -0.71 13.79
CA ALA A 3 3.97 -1.77 13.35
C ALA A 3 4.51 -2.34 12.02
N PRO A 4 4.43 -3.66 11.80
CA PRO A 4 4.78 -4.24 10.51
C PRO A 4 3.91 -3.57 9.43
N LEU A 5 4.55 -3.01 8.41
CA LEU A 5 3.88 -2.39 7.28
C LEU A 5 3.43 -3.51 6.34
N HIS A 6 2.12 -3.79 6.32
CA HIS A 6 1.53 -4.89 5.54
C HIS A 6 1.29 -4.52 4.07
N GLY A 7 1.21 -3.24 3.76
CA GLY A 7 1.05 -2.76 2.40
C GLY A 7 1.29 -1.25 2.32
N ALA A 8 1.51 -0.76 1.12
CA ALA A 8 1.58 0.68 0.86
C ALA A 8 0.86 1.05 -0.44
N VAL A 9 0.38 2.28 -0.48
CA VAL A 9 -0.22 2.88 -1.67
C VAL A 9 0.83 3.74 -2.35
N LEU A 10 1.10 3.45 -3.62
CA LEU A 10 1.98 4.22 -4.48
C LEU A 10 1.14 5.18 -5.32
N VAL A 11 1.25 6.48 -5.05
CA VAL A 11 0.53 7.50 -5.81
C VAL A 11 1.42 8.02 -6.93
N ILE A 12 0.96 7.88 -8.17
CA ILE A 12 1.66 8.37 -9.37
C ILE A 12 0.75 9.37 -10.07
N SER A 13 1.31 10.44 -10.63
CA SER A 13 0.55 11.40 -11.41
C SER A 13 0.35 10.86 -12.83
N ALA A 14 -0.90 10.70 -13.26
CA ALA A 14 -1.25 10.28 -14.62
C ALA A 14 -0.73 11.27 -15.67
N ALA A 15 -0.68 12.57 -15.35
CA ALA A 15 -0.19 13.60 -16.26
C ALA A 15 1.34 13.63 -16.40
N ASP A 16 2.07 13.21 -15.37
CA ASP A 16 3.54 13.34 -15.32
C ASP A 16 4.26 11.99 -15.47
N GLY A 17 3.56 10.87 -15.24
CA GLY A 17 4.12 9.52 -15.28
C GLY A 17 5.06 9.17 -14.11
N PRO A 18 5.72 8.01 -14.17
CA PRO A 18 6.65 7.55 -13.14
C PRO A 18 7.97 8.36 -13.15
N MET A 19 8.10 9.28 -12.20
CA MET A 19 9.34 10.05 -11.99
C MET A 19 10.44 9.27 -11.23
N PRO A 20 11.71 9.72 -11.25
CA PRO A 20 12.81 9.09 -10.50
C PRO A 20 12.51 8.85 -9.02
N GLU A 21 11.78 9.76 -8.38
CA GLU A 21 11.35 9.65 -6.98
C GLU A 21 10.45 8.43 -6.75
N THR A 22 9.63 8.06 -7.73
CA THR A 22 8.79 6.84 -7.70
C THR A 22 9.66 5.59 -7.56
N ARG A 23 10.82 5.57 -8.22
CA ARG A 23 11.77 4.45 -8.14
C ARG A 23 12.37 4.33 -6.74
N GLU A 24 12.74 5.46 -6.16
CA GLU A 24 13.26 5.49 -4.79
C GLU A 24 12.22 5.01 -3.78
N HIS A 25 10.96 5.42 -3.93
CA HIS A 25 9.87 4.95 -3.07
C HIS A 25 9.64 3.43 -3.16
N ILE A 26 9.64 2.87 -4.38
CA ILE A 26 9.49 1.41 -4.58
C ILE A 26 10.68 0.66 -3.95
N LEU A 27 11.90 1.18 -4.14
CA LEU A 27 13.11 0.61 -3.55
C LEU A 27 13.05 0.64 -2.02
N LEU A 28 12.61 1.75 -1.42
CA LEU A 28 12.45 1.88 0.04
C LEU A 28 11.38 0.94 0.57
N ALA A 29 10.23 0.83 -0.11
CA ALA A 29 9.17 -0.10 0.25
C ALA A 29 9.69 -1.56 0.27
N ARG A 30 10.52 -1.91 -0.71
CA ARG A 30 11.15 -3.23 -0.78
C ARG A 30 12.15 -3.46 0.36
N GLN A 31 12.98 -2.47 0.68
CA GLN A 31 13.93 -2.55 1.80
C GLN A 31 13.24 -2.65 3.16
N MET A 32 12.06 -2.04 3.30
CA MET A 32 11.22 -2.15 4.49
C MET A 32 10.45 -3.47 4.57
N GLY A 33 10.50 -4.31 3.53
CA GLY A 33 9.84 -5.61 3.49
C GLY A 33 8.32 -5.51 3.29
N ILE A 34 7.83 -4.46 2.62
CA ILE A 34 6.41 -4.32 2.30
C ILE A 34 6.03 -5.38 1.26
N PRO A 35 5.09 -6.30 1.57
CA PRO A 35 4.80 -7.44 0.69
C PRO A 35 3.88 -7.06 -0.48
N SER A 36 2.96 -6.11 -0.27
CA SER A 36 1.94 -5.72 -1.25
C SER A 36 1.94 -4.21 -1.49
N LEU A 37 1.89 -3.82 -2.76
CA LEU A 37 1.71 -2.43 -3.19
C LEU A 37 0.42 -2.30 -3.99
N VAL A 38 -0.27 -1.18 -3.83
CA VAL A 38 -1.42 -0.78 -4.63
C VAL A 38 -1.08 0.54 -5.31
N VAL A 39 -1.37 0.69 -6.60
CA VAL A 39 -1.07 1.93 -7.34
C VAL A 39 -2.34 2.77 -7.47
N TYR A 40 -2.20 4.07 -7.23
CA TYR A 40 -3.23 5.05 -7.51
C TYR A 40 -2.70 6.08 -8.52
N LEU A 41 -3.26 6.05 -9.73
CA LEU A 41 -2.99 7.02 -10.78
C LEU A 41 -3.88 8.25 -10.54
N ASN A 42 -3.25 9.30 -10.02
CA ASN A 42 -3.89 10.55 -9.63
C ASN A 42 -3.87 11.57 -10.78
N LYS A 43 -4.73 12.59 -10.70
CA LYS A 43 -4.88 13.65 -11.70
C LYS A 43 -5.40 13.18 -13.06
N VAL A 44 -6.25 12.15 -13.07
CA VAL A 44 -6.91 11.68 -14.31
C VAL A 44 -7.78 12.78 -14.94
N ASP A 45 -8.27 13.72 -14.14
CA ASP A 45 -8.98 14.93 -14.59
C ASP A 45 -8.16 15.85 -15.51
N LEU A 46 -6.83 15.71 -15.52
CA LEU A 46 -5.94 16.50 -16.37
C LEU A 46 -5.55 15.77 -17.66
N VAL A 47 -5.95 14.50 -17.82
CA VAL A 47 -5.59 13.66 -18.96
C VAL A 47 -6.85 13.25 -19.71
N ASP A 48 -7.07 13.89 -20.86
CA ASP A 48 -8.24 13.62 -21.71
C ASP A 48 -8.05 12.41 -22.65
N ASP A 49 -6.82 11.89 -22.76
CA ASP A 49 -6.46 10.82 -23.70
C ASP A 49 -6.27 9.48 -22.97
N GLY A 50 -7.16 8.53 -23.26
CA GLY A 50 -7.10 7.18 -22.69
C GLY A 50 -5.86 6.39 -23.10
N GLU A 51 -5.30 6.63 -24.30
CA GLU A 51 -4.09 5.93 -24.75
C GLU A 51 -2.87 6.36 -23.92
N LEU A 52 -2.84 7.62 -23.47
CA LEU A 52 -1.78 8.11 -22.60
C LEU A 52 -1.86 7.49 -21.20
N LEU A 53 -3.07 7.31 -20.66
CA LEU A 53 -3.28 6.65 -19.38
C LEU A 53 -2.80 5.20 -19.39
N GLU A 54 -3.17 4.44 -20.42
CA GLU A 54 -2.73 3.05 -20.59
C GLU A 54 -1.20 2.96 -20.72
N LEU A 55 -0.57 3.90 -21.40
CA LEU A 55 0.89 3.95 -21.51
C LEU A 55 1.56 4.21 -20.16
N VAL A 56 1.05 5.16 -19.38
CA VAL A 56 1.57 5.48 -18.05
C VAL A 56 1.37 4.31 -17.08
N GLU A 57 0.23 3.63 -17.17
CA GLU A 57 -0.03 2.41 -16.41
C GLU A 57 0.98 1.31 -16.76
N LEU A 58 1.23 1.08 -18.06
CA LEU A 58 2.21 0.09 -18.51
C LEU A 58 3.61 0.40 -17.97
N GLU A 59 4.06 1.65 -18.07
CA GLU A 59 5.35 2.07 -17.52
C GLU A 59 5.42 1.86 -15.99
N ALA A 60 4.33 2.11 -15.25
CA ALA A 60 4.28 1.86 -13.82
C ALA A 60 4.38 0.35 -13.50
N ARG A 61 3.71 -0.51 -14.26
CA ARG A 61 3.76 -1.97 -14.11
C ARG A 61 5.14 -2.55 -14.45
N GLU A 62 5.78 -2.03 -15.49
CA GLU A 62 7.16 -2.39 -15.85
C GLU A 62 8.13 -1.99 -14.73
N LEU A 63 7.95 -0.79 -14.15
CA LEU A 63 8.76 -0.32 -13.05
C LEU A 63 8.60 -1.21 -11.81
N LEU A 64 7.38 -1.60 -11.46
CA LEU A 64 7.13 -2.52 -10.36
C LEU A 64 7.78 -3.89 -10.60
N SER A 65 7.65 -4.43 -11.81
CA SER A 65 8.27 -5.69 -12.23
C SER A 65 9.80 -5.65 -12.15
N GLN A 66 10.42 -4.51 -12.46
CA GLN A 66 11.86 -4.31 -12.33
C GLN A 66 12.37 -4.41 -10.88
N TYR A 67 11.52 -4.13 -9.89
CA TYR A 67 11.87 -4.15 -8.46
C TYR A 67 11.27 -5.34 -7.70
N ASP A 68 11.04 -6.46 -8.39
CA ASP A 68 10.51 -7.72 -7.84
C ASP A 68 9.10 -7.60 -7.21
N TYR A 69 8.28 -6.66 -7.69
CA TYR A 69 6.84 -6.65 -7.40
C TYR A 69 6.07 -7.29 -8.57
N PRO A 70 4.93 -7.94 -8.32
CA PRO A 70 4.13 -8.55 -9.37
C PRO A 70 3.36 -7.48 -10.15
N GLY A 71 4.03 -6.79 -11.08
CA GLY A 71 3.48 -5.64 -11.81
C GLY A 71 2.17 -5.93 -12.54
N ASP A 72 1.95 -7.16 -12.99
CA ASP A 72 0.71 -7.59 -13.66
C ASP A 72 -0.46 -7.81 -12.68
N ASP A 73 -0.16 -8.27 -11.46
CA ASP A 73 -1.19 -8.59 -10.44
C ASP A 73 -1.50 -7.40 -9.52
N VAL A 74 -0.68 -6.36 -9.54
CA VAL A 74 -0.88 -5.17 -8.71
C VAL A 74 -2.13 -4.42 -9.18
N PRO A 75 -3.08 -4.12 -8.26
CA PRO A 75 -4.24 -3.32 -8.58
C PRO A 75 -3.82 -1.86 -8.85
N VAL A 76 -4.31 -1.32 -9.96
CA VAL A 76 -4.12 0.06 -10.39
C VAL A 76 -5.49 0.71 -10.44
N VAL A 77 -5.68 1.79 -9.68
CA VAL A 77 -6.92 2.57 -9.66
C VAL A 77 -6.66 3.95 -10.25
N HIS A 78 -7.55 4.37 -11.15
CA HIS A 78 -7.48 5.65 -11.85
C HIS A 78 -8.45 6.62 -11.18
N GLY A 79 -7.97 7.81 -10.79
CA GLY A 79 -8.85 8.80 -10.19
C GLY A 79 -8.24 10.19 -10.01
N SER A 80 -9.01 11.05 -9.38
CA SER A 80 -8.62 12.39 -8.97
C SER A 80 -8.86 12.60 -7.49
N ALA A 81 -7.78 12.61 -6.71
CA ALA A 81 -7.87 12.93 -5.29
C ALA A 81 -8.34 14.38 -5.06
N LEU A 82 -8.11 15.28 -6.02
CA LEU A 82 -8.61 16.65 -5.94
C LEU A 82 -10.13 16.67 -6.06
N ALA A 83 -10.69 15.98 -7.06
CA ALA A 83 -12.14 15.86 -7.24
C ALA A 83 -12.81 15.20 -6.02
N ALA A 84 -12.14 14.23 -5.39
CA ALA A 84 -12.63 13.59 -4.16
C ALA A 84 -12.70 14.56 -2.98
N VAL A 85 -11.78 15.52 -2.89
CA VAL A 85 -11.72 16.51 -1.79
C VAL A 85 -12.65 17.69 -2.04
N THR A 86 -12.75 18.16 -3.29
CA THR A 86 -13.61 19.30 -3.64
C THR A 86 -15.07 18.90 -3.80
N GLY A 87 -15.34 17.62 -4.12
CA GLY A 87 -16.67 17.10 -4.38
C GLY A 87 -17.23 17.53 -5.73
N ASP A 88 -16.37 17.95 -6.66
CA ASP A 88 -16.78 18.41 -8.00
C ASP A 88 -17.24 17.25 -8.88
N ASP A 89 -16.58 16.09 -8.78
CA ASP A 89 -16.88 14.89 -9.57
C ASP A 89 -16.78 13.63 -8.68
N PRO A 90 -17.91 13.01 -8.32
CA PRO A 90 -17.90 11.79 -7.50
C PRO A 90 -17.39 10.56 -8.26
N GLU A 91 -17.58 10.48 -9.58
CA GLU A 91 -17.19 9.32 -10.39
C GLU A 91 -15.68 9.24 -10.52
N LEU A 92 -15.00 10.37 -10.71
CA LEU A 92 -13.53 10.45 -10.75
C LEU A 92 -12.90 10.57 -9.36
N GLY A 93 -13.67 11.00 -8.37
CA GLY A 93 -13.20 11.32 -7.02
C GLY A 93 -13.58 10.29 -5.96
N THR A 94 -14.74 10.49 -5.32
CA THR A 94 -15.13 9.70 -4.15
C THR A 94 -15.26 8.21 -4.45
N ASP A 95 -15.75 7.85 -5.64
CA ASP A 95 -15.95 6.46 -6.06
C ASP A 95 -14.63 5.75 -6.31
N THR A 96 -13.65 6.43 -6.92
CA THR A 96 -12.30 5.87 -7.16
C THR A 96 -11.53 5.68 -5.86
N ILE A 97 -11.72 6.56 -4.87
CA ILE A 97 -11.16 6.36 -3.52
C ILE A 97 -11.83 5.18 -2.81
N ALA A 98 -13.14 5.01 -2.96
CA ALA A 98 -13.84 3.84 -2.40
C ALA A 98 -13.37 2.53 -3.08
N GLU A 99 -13.15 2.56 -4.39
CA GLU A 99 -12.56 1.45 -5.14
C GLU A 99 -11.13 1.15 -4.68
N LEU A 100 -10.29 2.17 -4.50
CA LEU A 100 -8.94 2.03 -3.97
C LEU A 100 -8.95 1.32 -2.61
N LEU A 101 -9.84 1.73 -1.70
CA LEU A 101 -9.98 1.08 -0.39
C LEU A 101 -10.43 -0.38 -0.53
N ALA A 102 -11.36 -0.68 -1.44
CA ALA A 102 -11.81 -2.05 -1.69
C ALA A 102 -10.69 -2.94 -2.27
N GLN A 103 -9.88 -2.40 -3.18
CA GLN A 103 -8.71 -3.09 -3.72
C GLN A 103 -7.64 -3.32 -2.67
N MET A 104 -7.41 -2.34 -1.79
CA MET A 104 -6.52 -2.49 -0.64
C MET A 104 -6.98 -3.62 0.28
N ASP A 105 -8.26 -3.68 0.64
CA ASP A 105 -8.82 -4.74 1.49
C ASP A 105 -8.73 -6.14 0.82
N ALA A 106 -8.87 -6.21 -0.50
CA ALA A 106 -8.81 -7.46 -1.25
C ALA A 106 -7.36 -7.95 -1.47
N TYR A 107 -6.43 -7.04 -1.73
CA TYR A 107 -5.07 -7.35 -2.16
C TYR A 107 -4.06 -7.39 -1.01
N ILE A 108 -4.26 -6.59 0.04
CA ILE A 108 -3.39 -6.57 1.21
C ILE A 108 -3.85 -7.67 2.16
N PRO A 109 -3.07 -8.75 2.35
CA PRO A 109 -3.47 -9.82 3.26
C PRO A 109 -3.61 -9.25 4.67
N SER A 110 -4.75 -9.51 5.30
CA SER A 110 -4.93 -9.23 6.72
C SER A 110 -3.85 -9.95 7.53
N PRO A 111 -3.33 -9.34 8.61
CA PRO A 111 -2.30 -9.97 9.43
C PRO A 111 -2.81 -11.34 9.89
N MET A 112 -2.09 -12.40 9.54
CA MET A 112 -2.41 -13.74 10.03
C MET A 112 -2.34 -13.70 11.56
N ALA A 113 -3.41 -14.11 12.23
CA ALA A 113 -3.35 -14.36 13.66
C ALA A 113 -2.26 -15.40 13.89
N GLU A 114 -1.19 -15.04 14.60
CA GLU A 114 -0.05 -15.91 14.91
C GLU A 114 -0.46 -17.02 15.91
N ASN A 115 -1.37 -17.89 15.50
CA ASN A 115 -1.88 -18.98 16.33
C ASN A 115 -1.05 -20.27 16.15
N ASP A 116 -0.25 -20.37 15.08
CA ASP A 116 0.59 -21.54 14.75
C ASP A 116 2.10 -21.31 14.95
N ASN A 117 2.51 -20.10 15.34
CA ASN A 117 3.91 -19.88 15.71
C ASN A 117 4.21 -20.56 17.05
N THR A 118 5.39 -21.20 17.14
CA THR A 118 5.89 -21.75 18.39
C THR A 118 5.90 -20.64 19.44
N PHE A 119 5.22 -20.86 20.56
CA PHE A 119 5.08 -19.87 21.63
C PHE A 119 6.46 -19.35 22.07
N PHE A 120 6.76 -18.11 21.71
CA PHE A 120 7.97 -17.39 22.10
C PHE A 120 7.60 -16.29 23.09
N LEU A 121 7.86 -16.54 24.37
CA LEU A 121 7.70 -15.53 25.42
C LEU A 121 9.08 -15.12 25.94
N SER A 122 9.54 -13.95 25.53
CA SER A 122 10.74 -13.32 26.11
C SER A 122 10.43 -12.86 27.53
N ILE A 123 10.96 -13.56 28.54
CA ILE A 123 10.77 -13.19 29.94
C ILE A 123 11.52 -11.88 30.22
N GLN A 124 10.78 -10.82 30.51
CA GLN A 124 11.33 -9.49 30.85
C GLN A 124 11.67 -9.34 32.33
N ASN A 125 10.93 -10.00 33.23
CA ASN A 125 11.21 -9.98 34.66
C ASN A 125 10.61 -11.22 35.34
N VAL A 126 11.34 -11.79 36.31
CA VAL A 126 10.88 -12.91 37.14
C VAL A 126 10.57 -12.39 38.53
N VAL A 127 9.29 -12.32 38.88
CA VAL A 127 8.86 -12.04 40.26
C VAL A 127 8.62 -13.39 40.93
N GLY A 128 9.49 -13.71 41.90
CA GLY A 128 9.29 -14.89 42.74
C GLY A 128 8.02 -14.76 43.58
N PRO A 129 7.35 -15.88 43.93
CA PRO A 129 6.17 -15.83 44.77
C PRO A 129 6.51 -15.13 46.09
N PRO A 130 5.63 -14.26 46.61
CA PRO A 130 5.84 -13.65 47.92
C PRO A 130 6.03 -14.79 48.92
N ARG A 131 7.10 -14.72 49.71
CA ARG A 131 7.25 -15.60 50.87
C ARG A 131 5.98 -15.45 51.69
N GLY A 132 5.13 -16.48 51.66
CA GLY A 132 3.97 -16.55 52.52
C GLY A 132 4.44 -16.27 53.94
N GLY A 133 3.83 -15.29 54.59
CA GLY A 133 4.00 -15.07 56.01
C GLY A 133 3.57 -16.34 56.73
N GLY A 134 4.55 -17.14 57.14
CA GLY A 134 4.43 -18.08 58.26
C GLY A 134 5.10 -17.40 59.44
N GLY A 135 4.33 -17.21 60.51
CA GLY A 135 4.75 -16.49 61.72
C GLY A 135 5.78 -17.21 62.59
#